data_AF-A0A1V3XU33-F1
#
_entry.id   AF-A0A1V3XU33-F1
#
_cell.length_a   1.000
_cell.length_b   1.000
_cell.length_c   1.000
_cell.angle_alpha   90.00
_cell.angle_beta   90.00
_cell.angle_gamma   90.00
#
_symmetry.space_group_name_H-M   'P 1'
#
loop_
_entity.id
_entity.type
_entity.pdbx_description
1 polymer ?
#
loop_
_entity_poly.entity_id
_entity_poly.type
_entity_poly.pdbx_seq_one_letter_code
_entity_poly.pdbx_strand_id
1 'polypeptide(L)'
;MRARFGSQAPILVETTLLRRRATDKLADLGDVSNWLFTDEALQQATVAAVALHRARRLAGRVVHDATCSVGTELAALRRTSARAVGSDIDSVRLAMARHNLGPDADLCRADALHPVTRDAVVVVDPARRRGGRRRLRPADYQPPLGPLLTTYRGRELVVKCAPGIDFEQVSRLGFEGEVEVTAYRGSVREACLWSAGLAEPGVRRRASILDSGEQITDTGPDDCGVRRAGRWIIDPDGAVVRAGLVRHYGARHGLWQLDPEIAYLSGDRLPAGCAVSRCLSSWRSTSAGCARH
;
A
#
# COMPACT_ATOMS: atom_id res chain seq x y z
N MET A 1 -14.38 -33.96 14.38
CA MET A 1 -13.60 -32.80 14.86
C MET A 1 -13.63 -32.72 16.40
N ARG A 2 -14.74 -32.34 17.06
CA ARG A 2 -14.84 -32.32 18.54
C ARG A 2 -14.57 -33.67 19.21
N ALA A 3 -15.09 -34.76 18.65
CA ALA A 3 -14.86 -36.12 19.16
C ALA A 3 -13.39 -36.58 19.10
N ARG A 4 -12.55 -35.97 18.25
CA ARG A 4 -11.14 -36.35 18.03
C ARG A 4 -10.15 -35.41 18.72
N PHE A 5 -10.49 -34.13 18.85
CA PHE A 5 -9.57 -33.08 19.30
C PHE A 5 -10.06 -32.31 20.54
N GLY A 6 -11.20 -32.71 21.12
CA GLY A 6 -11.70 -32.16 22.39
C GLY A 6 -11.76 -30.63 22.41
N SER A 7 -11.14 -30.03 23.43
CA SER A 7 -11.05 -28.57 23.64
C SER A 7 -10.23 -27.83 22.59
N GLN A 8 -9.38 -28.52 21.82
CA GLN A 8 -8.56 -27.93 20.75
C GLN A 8 -9.33 -27.81 19.42
N ALA A 9 -10.52 -28.40 19.31
CA ALA A 9 -11.28 -28.38 18.06
C ALA A 9 -11.55 -26.96 17.53
N PRO A 10 -11.94 -25.94 18.34
CA PRO A 10 -12.19 -24.58 17.84
C PRO A 10 -10.95 -23.93 17.20
N ILE A 11 -9.79 -24.00 17.87
CA ILE A 11 -8.56 -23.39 17.36
C ILE A 11 -8.05 -24.09 16.10
N LEU A 12 -8.25 -25.40 15.98
CA LEU A 12 -7.93 -26.15 14.77
C LEU A 12 -8.84 -25.78 13.59
N VAL A 13 -10.14 -25.53 13.84
CA VAL A 13 -11.07 -25.05 12.81
C VAL A 13 -10.63 -23.66 12.35
N GLU A 14 -10.38 -22.75 13.29
CA GLU A 14 -9.93 -21.38 12.98
C GLU A 14 -8.64 -21.39 12.16
N THR A 15 -7.62 -22.14 12.60
CA THR A 15 -6.34 -22.29 11.89
C THR A 15 -6.55 -22.79 10.46
N THR A 16 -7.43 -23.77 10.26
CA THR A 16 -7.74 -24.33 8.93
C THR A 16 -8.41 -23.29 8.02
N LEU A 17 -9.36 -22.52 8.55
CA LEU A 17 -10.05 -21.47 7.80
C LEU A 17 -9.08 -20.32 7.44
N LEU A 18 -8.20 -19.95 8.36
CA LEU A 18 -7.18 -18.93 8.12
C LEU A 18 -6.20 -19.34 7.03
N ARG A 19 -5.70 -20.58 7.05
CA ARG A 19 -4.79 -21.10 6.00
C ARG A 19 -5.43 -21.10 4.61
N ARG A 20 -6.71 -21.47 4.52
CA ARG A 20 -7.45 -21.40 3.24
C ARG A 20 -7.53 -19.97 2.73
N ARG A 21 -7.92 -19.00 3.56
CA ARG A 21 -7.96 -17.58 3.18
C ARG A 21 -6.58 -17.01 2.84
N ALA A 22 -5.54 -17.49 3.52
CA ALA A 22 -4.16 -17.07 3.28
C ALA A 22 -3.67 -17.46 1.89
N THR A 23 -4.11 -18.63 1.38
CA THR A 23 -3.68 -19.11 0.05
C THR A 23 -4.05 -18.09 -1.04
N ASP A 24 -5.28 -17.58 -1.07
CA ASP A 24 -5.70 -16.60 -2.08
C ASP A 24 -4.97 -15.25 -1.96
N LYS A 25 -4.64 -14.84 -0.72
CA LYS A 25 -4.07 -13.52 -0.41
C LYS A 25 -2.55 -13.49 -0.52
N LEU A 26 -1.89 -14.61 -0.23
CA LEU A 26 -0.45 -14.72 -0.01
C LEU A 26 0.25 -15.71 -0.96
N ALA A 27 -0.46 -16.34 -1.91
CA ALA A 27 0.10 -17.37 -2.82
C ALA A 27 1.44 -16.99 -3.45
N ASP A 28 1.62 -15.73 -3.87
CA ASP A 28 2.86 -15.34 -4.55
C ASP A 28 4.07 -15.31 -3.63
N LEU A 29 3.91 -15.45 -2.30
CA LEU A 29 5.01 -15.54 -1.33
C LEU A 29 5.62 -16.96 -1.23
N GLY A 30 4.95 -17.98 -1.76
CA GLY A 30 5.35 -19.39 -1.67
C GLY A 30 4.26 -20.28 -1.07
N ASP A 31 4.64 -21.48 -0.61
CA ASP A 31 3.70 -22.36 0.09
C ASP A 31 3.40 -21.83 1.51
N VAL A 32 2.22 -21.25 1.67
CA VAL A 32 1.71 -20.72 2.94
C VAL A 32 0.71 -21.66 3.61
N SER A 33 0.51 -22.87 3.07
CA SER A 33 -0.53 -23.81 3.52
C SER A 33 -0.34 -24.27 4.96
N ASN A 34 0.90 -24.24 5.46
CA ASN A 34 1.26 -24.60 6.83
C ASN A 34 1.52 -23.40 7.76
N TRP A 35 1.33 -22.17 7.27
CA TRP A 35 1.56 -20.98 8.08
C TRP A 35 0.52 -20.85 9.20
N LEU A 36 0.92 -20.15 10.27
CA LEU A 36 0.11 -19.79 11.42
C LEU A 36 -0.20 -18.30 11.36
N PHE A 37 -1.45 -17.98 11.68
CA PHE A 37 -1.98 -16.62 11.69
C PHE A 37 -2.94 -16.46 12.86
N THR A 38 -3.09 -15.23 13.34
CA THR A 38 -4.35 -14.80 13.97
C THR A 38 -5.30 -14.26 12.90
N ASP A 39 -6.60 -14.23 13.18
CA ASP A 39 -7.57 -13.58 12.29
C ASP A 39 -7.20 -12.12 12.00
N GLU A 40 -6.78 -11.38 13.03
CA GLU A 40 -6.33 -10.00 12.89
C GLU A 40 -5.09 -9.89 11.98
N ALA A 41 -4.05 -10.70 12.21
CA ALA A 41 -2.82 -10.65 11.43
C ALA A 41 -3.09 -10.97 9.95
N LEU A 42 -3.93 -11.96 9.66
CA LEU A 42 -4.28 -12.28 8.28
C LEU A 42 -5.13 -11.20 7.62
N GLN A 43 -6.08 -10.60 8.35
CA GLN A 43 -6.88 -9.47 7.86
C GLN A 43 -5.98 -8.27 7.50
N GLN A 44 -5.02 -7.95 8.37
CA GLN A 44 -4.10 -6.83 8.20
C GLN A 44 -2.97 -7.10 7.20
N ALA A 45 -2.60 -8.37 6.95
CA ALA A 45 -1.52 -8.72 6.05
C ALA A 45 -1.65 -8.04 4.68
N THR A 46 -0.54 -7.59 4.11
CA THR A 46 -0.54 -7.07 2.74
C THR A 46 -0.70 -8.23 1.75
N VAL A 47 -1.46 -8.00 0.68
CA VAL A 47 -1.54 -8.95 -0.44
C VAL A 47 -0.15 -9.14 -1.03
N ALA A 48 0.20 -10.39 -1.39
CA ALA A 48 1.54 -10.75 -1.84
C ALA A 48 2.08 -9.85 -2.97
N ALA A 49 1.29 -9.59 -4.01
CA ALA A 49 1.69 -8.74 -5.13
C ALA A 49 2.18 -7.34 -4.70
N VAL A 50 1.54 -6.74 -3.70
CA VAL A 50 1.88 -5.40 -3.17
C VAL A 50 3.13 -5.47 -2.29
N ALA A 51 3.25 -6.48 -1.44
CA ALA A 51 4.46 -6.68 -0.62
C ALA A 51 5.69 -6.95 -1.51
N LEU A 52 5.54 -7.78 -2.55
CA LEU A 52 6.59 -8.07 -3.52
C LEU A 52 6.98 -6.83 -4.34
N HIS A 53 6.01 -5.99 -4.71
CA HIS A 53 6.27 -4.72 -5.38
C HIS A 53 7.20 -3.82 -4.56
N ARG A 54 6.90 -3.63 -3.27
CA ARG A 54 7.78 -2.91 -2.34
C ARG A 54 9.13 -3.59 -2.13
N ALA A 55 9.15 -4.92 -1.98
CA ALA A 55 10.39 -5.65 -1.78
C ALA A 55 11.37 -5.47 -2.95
N ARG A 56 10.88 -5.45 -4.19
CA ARG A 56 11.72 -5.18 -5.38
C ARG A 56 12.46 -3.85 -5.31
N ARG A 57 11.82 -2.79 -4.79
CA ARG A 57 12.45 -1.48 -4.62
C ARG A 57 13.57 -1.48 -3.56
N LEU A 58 13.57 -2.47 -2.67
CA LEU A 58 14.56 -2.69 -1.61
C LEU A 58 15.54 -3.83 -1.94
N ALA A 59 15.57 -4.28 -3.20
CA ALA A 59 16.45 -5.36 -3.62
C ALA A 59 17.92 -5.05 -3.33
N GLY A 60 18.68 -6.06 -2.90
CA GLY A 60 20.10 -5.95 -2.55
C GLY A 60 20.41 -5.19 -1.26
N ARG A 61 19.42 -4.63 -0.55
CA ARG A 61 19.65 -3.88 0.70
C ARG A 61 19.59 -4.79 1.93
N VAL A 62 20.16 -4.32 3.04
CA VAL A 62 19.88 -4.86 4.38
C VAL A 62 18.61 -4.17 4.90
N VAL A 63 17.59 -4.95 5.21
CA VAL A 63 16.27 -4.44 5.58
C VAL A 63 15.86 -4.95 6.96
N HIS A 64 15.27 -4.06 7.76
CA HIS A 64 14.67 -4.38 9.05
C HIS A 64 13.16 -4.10 9.00
N ASP A 65 12.33 -5.14 8.98
CA ASP A 65 10.89 -5.04 9.19
C ASP A 65 10.61 -4.92 10.68
N ALA A 66 10.48 -3.69 11.17
CA ALA A 66 10.42 -3.39 12.60
C ALA A 66 9.05 -3.69 13.24
N THR A 67 8.06 -4.11 12.44
CA THR A 67 6.73 -4.55 12.89
C THR A 67 6.31 -5.79 12.10
N CYS A 68 7.18 -6.80 12.10
CA CYS A 68 7.08 -7.91 11.17
C CYS A 68 5.85 -8.80 11.39
N SER A 69 5.19 -8.70 12.55
CA SER A 69 4.01 -9.48 12.89
C SER A 69 4.28 -10.97 12.66
N VAL A 70 3.40 -11.67 11.96
CA VAL A 70 3.51 -13.09 11.60
C VAL A 70 4.44 -13.37 10.40
N GLY A 71 5.21 -12.36 9.95
CA GLY A 71 6.30 -12.51 8.99
C GLY A 71 5.94 -12.37 7.51
N THR A 72 4.75 -11.87 7.17
CA THR A 72 4.28 -11.81 5.76
C THR A 72 5.08 -10.86 4.89
N GLU A 73 5.35 -9.64 5.37
CA GLU A 73 6.18 -8.67 4.64
C GLU A 73 7.64 -9.13 4.61
N LEU A 74 8.15 -9.64 5.73
CA LEU A 74 9.50 -10.22 5.81
C LEU A 74 9.71 -11.37 4.81
N ALA A 75 8.71 -12.20 4.54
CA ALA A 75 8.79 -13.24 3.50
C ALA A 75 9.01 -12.65 2.10
N ALA A 76 8.36 -11.53 1.78
CA ALA A 76 8.58 -10.84 0.51
C ALA A 76 9.99 -10.23 0.44
N LEU A 77 10.43 -9.56 1.51
CA LEU A 77 11.74 -8.93 1.61
C LEU A 77 12.88 -9.94 1.45
N ARG A 78 12.81 -11.09 2.13
CA ARG A 78 13.83 -12.17 2.05
C ARG A 78 14.11 -12.69 0.64
N ARG A 79 13.22 -12.45 -0.33
CA ARG A 79 13.42 -12.89 -1.72
C ARG A 79 14.36 -12.01 -2.53
N THR A 80 14.56 -10.76 -2.11
CA THR A 80 15.24 -9.76 -2.94
C THR A 80 16.28 -8.95 -2.17
N SER A 81 16.13 -8.80 -0.86
CA SER A 81 17.09 -8.11 0.02
C SER A 81 18.37 -8.94 0.23
N ALA A 82 19.51 -8.27 0.45
CA ALA A 82 20.76 -8.96 0.80
C ALA A 82 20.67 -9.64 2.16
N ARG A 83 19.94 -9.02 3.10
CA ARG A 83 19.56 -9.59 4.39
C ARG A 83 18.27 -8.94 4.85
N ALA A 84 17.38 -9.70 5.48
CA ALA A 84 16.16 -9.18 6.06
C ALA A 84 15.99 -9.69 7.49
N VAL A 85 15.76 -8.76 8.42
CA VAL A 85 15.52 -9.03 9.85
C VAL A 85 14.09 -8.58 10.17
N GLY A 86 13.39 -9.34 11.02
CA GLY A 86 12.09 -8.94 11.55
C GLY A 86 12.13 -8.67 13.05
N SER A 87 11.41 -7.64 13.50
CA SER A 87 11.08 -7.49 14.90
C SER A 87 9.61 -7.19 15.13
N ASP A 88 9.09 -7.62 16.28
CA ASP A 88 7.78 -7.22 16.78
C ASP A 88 7.82 -7.16 18.31
N ILE A 89 6.91 -6.38 18.91
CA ILE A 89 6.78 -6.30 20.37
C ILE A 89 6.01 -7.51 20.92
N ASP A 90 5.15 -8.11 20.10
CA ASP A 90 4.32 -9.27 20.41
C ASP A 90 5.10 -10.58 20.19
N SER A 91 5.42 -11.26 21.28
CA SER A 91 6.11 -12.54 21.26
C SER A 91 5.32 -13.66 20.60
N VAL A 92 3.98 -13.60 20.61
CA VAL A 92 3.13 -14.60 19.95
C VAL A 92 3.21 -14.43 18.44
N ARG A 93 3.14 -13.19 17.93
CA ARG A 93 3.35 -12.90 16.50
C ARG A 93 4.73 -13.34 16.02
N LEU A 94 5.77 -13.10 16.82
CA LEU A 94 7.12 -13.58 16.51
C LEU A 94 7.25 -15.11 16.51
N ALA A 95 6.57 -15.80 17.42
CA ALA A 95 6.54 -17.27 17.41
C ALA A 95 5.87 -17.80 16.13
N MET A 96 4.78 -17.17 15.68
CA MET A 96 4.15 -17.48 14.39
C MET A 96 5.08 -17.15 13.22
N ALA A 97 5.78 -16.01 13.24
CA ALA A 97 6.75 -15.66 12.20
C ALA A 97 7.90 -16.67 12.11
N ARG A 98 8.44 -17.12 13.25
CA ARG A 98 9.48 -18.17 13.29
C ARG A 98 8.97 -19.48 12.69
N HIS A 99 7.74 -19.87 13.00
CA HIS A 99 7.11 -21.05 12.39
C HIS A 99 6.94 -20.89 10.87
N ASN A 100 6.45 -19.73 10.43
CA ASN A 100 6.14 -19.45 9.02
C ASN A 100 7.39 -19.36 8.14
N LEU A 101 8.44 -18.74 8.66
CA LEU A 101 9.66 -18.39 7.93
C LEU A 101 10.79 -19.40 8.11
N GLY A 102 10.64 -20.34 9.04
CA GLY A 102 11.64 -21.34 9.38
C GLY A 102 12.61 -20.90 10.49
N PRO A 103 13.38 -21.87 11.03
CA PRO A 103 14.28 -21.64 12.16
C PRO A 103 15.36 -20.60 11.87
N ASP A 104 15.80 -20.48 10.61
CA ASP A 104 16.89 -19.58 10.18
C ASP A 104 16.43 -18.12 9.98
N ALA A 105 15.16 -17.80 10.25
CA ALA A 105 14.69 -16.42 10.15
C ALA A 105 15.37 -15.53 11.20
N ASP A 106 16.01 -14.44 10.78
CA ASP A 106 16.53 -13.43 11.70
C ASP A 106 15.36 -12.67 12.34
N LEU A 107 14.98 -13.04 13.56
CA LEU A 107 13.86 -12.44 14.29
C LEU A 107 14.27 -12.07 15.72
N CYS A 108 13.84 -10.90 16.19
CA CYS A 108 14.02 -10.46 17.57
C CYS A 108 12.77 -9.77 18.12
N ARG A 109 12.64 -9.74 19.46
CA ARG A 109 11.60 -8.95 20.12
C ARG A 109 12.11 -7.55 20.35
N ALA A 110 11.45 -6.57 19.74
CA ALA A 110 11.80 -5.16 19.88
C ALA A 110 10.57 -4.27 19.70
N ASP A 111 10.61 -3.10 20.32
CA ASP A 111 9.67 -2.02 20.03
C ASP A 111 10.21 -1.21 18.84
N ALA A 112 9.39 -1.00 17.82
CA ALA A 112 9.74 -0.21 16.65
C ALA A 112 10.15 1.24 16.98
N LEU A 113 9.77 1.79 18.15
CA LEU A 113 10.24 3.10 18.61
C LEU A 113 11.62 3.08 19.29
N HIS A 114 12.23 1.90 19.42
CA HIS A 114 13.54 1.68 20.02
C HIS A 114 14.42 0.89 19.04
N PRO A 115 15.08 1.55 18.07
CA PRO A 115 15.77 0.88 16.98
C PRO A 115 16.87 -0.07 17.45
N VAL A 116 16.84 -1.31 16.97
CA VAL A 116 17.82 -2.37 17.29
C VAL A 116 18.81 -2.66 16.16
N THR A 117 18.64 -1.99 15.02
CA THR A 117 19.55 -2.05 13.86
C THR A 117 20.13 -0.66 13.59
N ARG A 118 21.33 -0.60 13.00
CA ARG A 118 22.01 0.64 12.63
C ARG A 118 21.97 0.86 11.11
N ASP A 119 22.69 0.05 10.35
CA ASP A 119 22.88 0.19 8.90
C ASP A 119 21.86 -0.64 8.09
N ALA A 120 20.57 -0.41 8.35
CA ALA A 120 19.48 -1.09 7.65
C ALA A 120 18.39 -0.09 7.25
N VAL A 121 17.79 -0.31 6.08
CA VAL A 121 16.51 0.31 5.72
C VAL A 121 15.45 -0.23 6.64
N VAL A 122 14.67 0.65 7.26
CA VAL A 122 13.63 0.25 8.19
C VAL A 122 12.28 0.27 7.49
N VAL A 123 11.57 -0.85 7.51
CA VAL A 123 10.18 -0.98 7.06
C VAL A 123 9.29 -1.06 8.29
N VAL A 124 8.21 -0.28 8.31
CA VAL A 124 7.23 -0.29 9.39
C VAL A 124 5.82 -0.36 8.80
N ASP A 125 5.01 -1.27 9.33
CA ASP A 125 3.59 -1.44 9.06
C ASP A 125 2.77 -1.22 10.35
N PRO A 126 2.63 0.04 10.78
CA PRO A 126 1.93 0.32 12.01
C PRO A 126 0.45 -0.13 11.93
N ALA A 127 0.02 -0.86 12.97
CA ALA A 127 -1.36 -1.29 13.11
C ALA A 127 -2.30 -0.08 13.22
N ARG A 128 -3.54 -0.25 12.78
CA ARG A 128 -4.56 0.82 12.85
C ARG A 128 -5.40 0.64 14.10
N ARG A 129 -5.57 1.66 14.94
CA ARG A 129 -6.57 1.61 16.02
C ARG A 129 -7.96 1.41 15.42
N ARG A 130 -8.68 0.39 15.86
CA ARG A 130 -10.09 0.17 15.48
C ARG A 130 -10.94 1.25 16.16
N GLY A 131 -11.36 2.26 15.40
CA GLY A 131 -12.10 3.42 15.92
C GLY A 131 -12.67 4.36 14.85
N GLY A 132 -13.68 3.90 14.11
CA GLY A 132 -14.86 4.65 13.62
C GLY A 132 -14.76 5.97 12.83
N ARG A 133 -13.60 6.54 12.51
CA ARG A 133 -13.53 7.83 11.78
C ARG A 133 -13.36 7.66 10.27
N ARG A 134 -14.09 8.47 9.51
CA ARG A 134 -14.10 8.51 8.02
C ARG A 134 -12.76 8.96 7.41
N ARG A 135 -11.89 9.63 8.19
CA ARG A 135 -10.55 10.09 7.78
C ARG A 135 -9.52 9.65 8.83
N LEU A 136 -8.51 8.90 8.41
CA LEU A 136 -7.49 8.30 9.28
C LEU A 136 -6.43 9.34 9.66
N ARG A 137 -6.21 9.54 10.96
CA ARG A 137 -5.19 10.49 11.45
C ARG A 137 -3.86 9.75 11.66
N PRO A 138 -2.71 10.38 11.39
CA PRO A 138 -1.37 9.84 11.70
C PRO A 138 -1.18 9.37 13.15
N ALA A 139 -1.93 9.95 14.10
CA ALA A 139 -1.88 9.58 15.52
C ALA A 139 -2.65 8.28 15.85
N ASP A 140 -3.52 7.80 14.94
CA ASP A 140 -4.33 6.59 15.16
C ASP A 140 -3.55 5.29 14.79
N TYR A 141 -2.32 5.44 14.28
CA TYR A 141 -1.39 4.35 14.01
C TYR A 141 -0.71 3.83 15.29
N GLN A 142 -0.31 2.57 15.28
CA GLN A 142 0.41 1.92 16.37
C GLN A 142 1.61 1.14 15.81
N PRO A 143 2.84 1.65 16.01
CA PRO A 143 3.17 2.91 16.70
C PRO A 143 2.70 4.17 15.92
N PRO A 144 2.50 5.32 16.59
CA PRO A 144 2.03 6.54 15.93
C PRO A 144 3.07 7.10 14.95
N LEU A 145 2.61 7.68 13.84
CA LEU A 145 3.49 8.08 12.73
C LEU A 145 4.49 9.18 13.12
N GLY A 146 4.07 10.19 13.90
CA GLY A 146 4.98 11.27 14.35
C GLY A 146 6.20 10.74 15.12
N PRO A 147 6.00 9.99 16.21
CA PRO A 147 7.08 9.29 16.93
C PRO A 147 7.96 8.41 16.02
N LEU A 148 7.38 7.66 15.07
CA LEU A 148 8.17 6.89 14.10
C LEU A 148 9.10 7.79 13.27
N LEU A 149 8.56 8.85 12.67
CA LEU A 149 9.33 9.80 11.85
C LEU A 149 10.44 10.48 12.65
N THR A 150 10.19 10.79 13.91
CA THR A 150 11.21 11.34 14.82
C THR A 150 12.29 10.30 15.15
N THR A 151 11.89 9.07 15.48
CA THR A 151 12.80 7.98 15.88
C THR A 151 13.79 7.63 14.77
N TYR A 152 13.32 7.61 13.53
CA TYR A 152 14.11 7.22 12.36
C TYR A 152 14.60 8.42 11.54
N ARG A 153 14.62 9.62 12.11
CA ARG A 153 15.15 10.81 11.44
C ARG A 153 16.59 10.58 10.99
N GLY A 154 16.86 10.86 9.72
CA GLY A 154 18.18 10.66 9.11
C GLY A 154 18.49 9.23 8.68
N ARG A 155 17.54 8.29 8.83
CA ARG A 155 17.65 6.92 8.32
C ARG A 155 16.75 6.70 7.11
N GLU A 156 17.09 5.71 6.29
CA GLU A 156 16.21 5.22 5.24
C GLU A 156 15.01 4.48 5.89
N LEU A 157 13.82 5.02 5.67
CA LEU A 157 12.56 4.58 6.29
C LEU A 157 11.48 4.38 5.22
N VAL A 158 10.75 3.29 5.38
CA VAL A 158 9.55 2.93 4.61
C VAL A 158 8.41 2.75 5.59
N VAL A 159 7.33 3.52 5.45
CA VAL A 159 6.14 3.36 6.31
C VAL A 159 4.92 3.03 5.49
N LYS A 160 4.31 1.89 5.77
CA LYS A 160 3.03 1.50 5.17
C LYS A 160 1.91 2.24 5.87
N CYS A 161 1.04 2.84 5.07
CA CYS A 161 -0.08 3.63 5.50
C CYS A 161 -1.36 3.15 4.81
N ALA A 162 -2.49 3.45 5.43
CA ALA A 162 -3.77 3.31 4.78
C ALA A 162 -3.84 4.21 3.53
N PRO A 163 -4.54 3.76 2.47
CA PRO A 163 -4.75 4.57 1.27
C PRO A 163 -5.25 5.99 1.58
N GLY A 164 -6.12 6.11 2.59
CA GLY A 164 -6.76 7.34 3.03
C GLY A 164 -5.90 8.31 3.87
N ILE A 165 -4.59 8.09 4.03
CA ILE A 165 -3.70 8.99 4.78
C ILE A 165 -3.66 10.40 4.18
N ASP A 166 -3.76 11.43 5.01
CA ASP A 166 -3.69 12.83 4.56
C ASP A 166 -2.24 13.25 4.33
N PHE A 167 -1.85 13.47 3.07
CA PHE A 167 -0.48 13.82 2.70
C PHE A 167 -0.05 15.17 3.27
N GLU A 168 -0.94 16.15 3.36
CA GLU A 168 -0.65 17.44 4.00
C GLU A 168 -0.33 17.26 5.49
N GLN A 169 -1.02 16.33 6.14
CA GLN A 169 -0.77 16.04 7.55
C GLN A 169 0.54 15.27 7.74
N VAL A 170 0.93 14.42 6.78
CA VAL A 170 2.23 13.75 6.75
C VAL A 170 3.36 14.76 6.54
N SER A 171 3.21 15.70 5.61
CA SER A 171 4.17 16.79 5.38
C SER A 171 4.35 17.67 6.62
N ARG A 172 3.25 18.01 7.32
CA ARG A 172 3.31 18.76 8.59
C ARG A 172 4.05 18.03 9.72
N LEU A 173 4.18 16.70 9.65
CA LEU A 173 5.01 15.93 10.59
C LEU A 173 6.51 15.96 10.21
N GLY A 174 6.88 16.65 9.12
CA GLY A 174 8.25 16.79 8.64
C GLY A 174 8.75 15.59 7.84
N PHE A 175 7.84 14.80 7.24
CA PHE A 175 8.23 13.75 6.32
C PHE A 175 8.66 14.34 4.97
N GLU A 176 9.93 14.13 4.62
CA GLU A 176 10.49 14.47 3.32
C GLU A 176 10.78 13.19 2.54
N GLY A 177 10.09 13.02 1.40
CA GLY A 177 10.21 11.82 0.59
C GLY A 177 9.09 11.69 -0.43
N GLU A 178 8.93 10.47 -0.93
CA GLU A 178 7.91 10.08 -1.89
C GLU A 178 6.73 9.40 -1.18
N VAL A 179 5.52 9.72 -1.61
CA VAL A 179 4.32 8.94 -1.29
C VAL A 179 3.89 8.15 -2.51
N GLU A 180 3.97 6.82 -2.41
CA GLU A 180 3.51 5.91 -3.44
C GLU A 180 2.16 5.31 -3.09
N VAL A 181 1.16 5.51 -3.95
CA VAL A 181 -0.15 4.89 -3.83
C VAL A 181 -0.23 3.69 -4.77
N THR A 182 -0.47 2.50 -4.21
CA THR A 182 -0.47 1.26 -4.98
C THR A 182 -1.87 0.67 -5.10
N ALA A 183 -2.30 0.37 -6.34
CA ALA A 183 -3.52 -0.35 -6.64
C ALA A 183 -3.24 -1.76 -7.17
N TYR A 184 -4.14 -2.69 -6.84
CA TYR A 184 -4.10 -4.07 -7.32
C TYR A 184 -5.51 -4.67 -7.33
N ARG A 185 -5.84 -5.38 -8.42
CA ARG A 185 -7.18 -5.87 -8.74
C ARG A 185 -8.24 -4.78 -8.63
N GLY A 186 -7.99 -3.65 -9.29
CA GLY A 186 -8.91 -2.51 -9.38
C GLY A 186 -9.25 -1.84 -8.03
N SER A 187 -8.39 -1.95 -7.02
CA SER A 187 -8.59 -1.32 -5.72
C SER A 187 -7.28 -0.81 -5.14
N VAL A 188 -7.32 0.40 -4.56
CA VAL A 188 -6.18 0.98 -3.85
C VAL A 188 -5.91 0.16 -2.59
N ARG A 189 -4.69 -0.37 -2.47
CA ARG A 189 -4.30 -1.27 -1.38
C ARG A 189 -3.59 -0.53 -0.25
N GLU A 190 -2.75 0.45 -0.59
CA GLU A 190 -1.96 1.19 0.39
C GLU A 190 -1.48 2.54 -0.14
N ALA A 191 -1.04 3.38 0.79
CA ALA A 191 -0.10 4.47 0.54
C ALA A 191 1.19 4.12 1.28
N CYS A 192 2.34 4.22 0.63
CA CYS A 192 3.64 3.91 1.21
C CYS A 192 4.51 5.17 1.22
N LEU A 193 5.02 5.51 2.40
CA LEU A 193 5.93 6.64 2.60
C LEU A 193 7.36 6.13 2.41
N TRP A 194 8.06 6.65 1.42
CA TRP A 194 9.46 6.33 1.11
C TRP A 194 10.34 7.53 1.45
N SER A 195 11.24 7.40 2.43
CA SER A 195 12.21 8.46 2.73
C SER A 195 13.01 8.87 1.48
N ALA A 196 13.45 10.12 1.40
CA ALA A 196 14.07 10.69 0.20
C ALA A 196 15.21 9.84 -0.42
N GLY A 197 16.04 9.15 0.38
CA GLY A 197 17.12 8.27 -0.13
C GLY A 197 16.64 7.00 -0.86
N LEU A 198 15.35 6.66 -0.72
CA LEU A 198 14.69 5.55 -1.40
C LEU A 198 13.79 6.02 -2.55
N ALA A 199 13.63 7.34 -2.71
CA ALA A 199 12.85 7.98 -3.76
C ALA A 199 13.68 8.16 -5.04
N GLU A 200 13.04 8.12 -6.20
CA GLU A 200 13.66 8.68 -7.41
C GLU A 200 13.84 10.20 -7.23
N PRO A 201 14.99 10.79 -7.63
CA PRO A 201 15.22 12.22 -7.44
C PRO A 201 14.09 13.08 -8.00
N GLY A 202 13.54 13.96 -7.17
CA GLY A 202 12.46 14.89 -7.53
C GLY A 202 11.03 14.31 -7.47
N VAL A 203 10.87 12.99 -7.36
CA VAL A 203 9.54 12.38 -7.24
C VAL A 203 9.03 12.53 -5.81
N ARG A 204 7.83 13.13 -5.67
CA ARG A 204 7.16 13.27 -4.36
C ARG A 204 5.88 12.45 -4.30
N ARG A 205 5.26 12.15 -5.44
CA ARG A 205 4.04 11.36 -5.54
C ARG A 205 4.14 10.36 -6.67
N ARG A 206 3.73 9.12 -6.40
CA ARG A 206 3.64 8.04 -7.38
C ARG A 206 2.30 7.32 -7.27
N ALA A 207 1.70 7.00 -8.41
CA ALA A 207 0.63 6.02 -8.50
C ALA A 207 1.18 4.78 -9.22
N SER A 208 1.02 3.60 -8.61
CA SER A 208 1.47 2.32 -9.13
C SER A 208 0.29 1.37 -9.31
N ILE A 209 -0.01 0.98 -10.55
CA ILE A 209 -1.13 0.11 -10.91
C ILE A 209 -0.56 -1.26 -11.28
N LEU A 210 -0.59 -2.21 -10.34
CA LEU A 210 0.16 -3.46 -10.49
C LEU A 210 -0.40 -4.38 -11.58
N ASP A 211 -1.70 -4.30 -11.88
CA ASP A 211 -2.34 -5.16 -12.88
C ASP A 211 -1.86 -4.84 -14.30
N SER A 212 -1.53 -3.58 -14.59
CA SER A 212 -1.00 -3.12 -15.89
C SER A 212 0.50 -2.88 -15.88
N GLY A 213 1.12 -2.78 -14.70
CA GLY A 213 2.50 -2.33 -14.52
C GLY A 213 2.70 -0.83 -14.73
N GLU A 214 1.64 -0.05 -14.88
CA GLU A 214 1.74 1.38 -15.11
C GLU A 214 2.14 2.14 -13.83
N GLN A 215 3.06 3.10 -13.99
CA GLN A 215 3.43 4.05 -12.94
C GLN A 215 3.36 5.49 -13.44
N ILE A 216 2.70 6.35 -12.68
CA ILE A 216 2.60 7.81 -12.91
C ILE A 216 3.30 8.51 -11.76
N THR A 217 4.11 9.52 -12.05
CA THR A 217 4.80 10.35 -11.05
C THR A 217 4.44 11.82 -11.23
N ASP A 218 4.63 12.63 -10.18
CA ASP A 218 4.43 14.08 -10.25
C ASP A 218 5.53 14.84 -11.00
N THR A 219 6.61 14.16 -11.39
CA THR A 219 7.65 14.70 -12.28
C THR A 219 7.28 14.62 -13.76
N GLY A 220 6.20 13.90 -14.11
CA GLY A 220 5.70 13.86 -15.48
C GLY A 220 5.02 15.16 -15.91
N PRO A 221 4.76 15.36 -17.22
CA PRO A 221 3.93 16.47 -17.69
C PRO A 221 2.53 16.40 -17.07
N ASP A 222 1.97 17.55 -16.72
CA ASP A 222 0.61 17.67 -16.16
C ASP A 222 -0.30 18.57 -17.01
N ASP A 223 0.10 18.82 -18.26
CA ASP A 223 -0.61 19.62 -19.26
C ASP A 223 -1.90 18.93 -19.72
N CYS A 224 -2.87 18.87 -18.81
CA CYS A 224 -4.19 18.32 -18.98
C CYS A 224 -5.19 19.45 -18.79
N GLY A 225 -5.56 20.10 -19.90
CA GLY A 225 -6.52 21.19 -19.89
C GLY A 225 -7.95 20.71 -19.60
N VAL A 226 -8.87 21.67 -19.48
CA VAL A 226 -10.30 21.41 -19.34
C VAL A 226 -10.99 21.62 -20.69
N ARG A 227 -11.79 20.65 -21.14
CA ARG A 227 -12.55 20.75 -22.41
C ARG A 227 -13.88 20.00 -22.31
N ARG A 228 -14.78 20.27 -23.27
CA ARG A 228 -16.04 19.53 -23.43
C ARG A 228 -15.81 18.02 -23.58
N ALA A 229 -16.81 17.22 -23.23
CA ALA A 229 -16.75 15.77 -23.37
C ALA A 229 -16.46 15.32 -24.81
N GLY A 230 -15.44 14.46 -24.93
CA GLY A 230 -15.08 13.74 -26.14
C GLY A 230 -15.96 12.51 -26.35
N ARG A 231 -15.41 11.49 -27.03
CA ARG A 231 -16.14 10.22 -27.27
C ARG A 231 -16.35 9.39 -26.00
N TRP A 232 -15.43 9.48 -25.05
CA TRP A 232 -15.40 8.64 -23.86
C TRP A 232 -15.30 9.47 -22.58
N ILE A 233 -15.90 8.95 -21.50
CA ILE A 233 -15.62 9.40 -20.14
C ILE A 233 -14.83 8.28 -19.47
N ILE A 234 -13.71 8.66 -18.86
CA ILE A 234 -12.72 7.75 -18.29
C ILE A 234 -12.64 8.06 -16.80
N ASP A 235 -12.82 7.01 -16.01
CA ASP A 235 -12.55 7.02 -14.57
C ASP A 235 -11.13 6.48 -14.36
N PRO A 236 -10.14 7.33 -14.05
CA PRO A 236 -8.77 6.85 -13.84
C PRO A 236 -8.69 5.94 -12.60
N ASP A 237 -7.67 5.08 -12.55
CA ASP A 237 -7.49 4.17 -11.42
C ASP A 237 -7.44 4.93 -10.08
N GLY A 238 -8.03 4.35 -9.04
CA GLY A 238 -8.08 4.96 -7.72
C GLY A 238 -6.72 5.37 -7.16
N ALA A 239 -5.61 4.71 -7.56
CA ALA A 239 -4.26 5.11 -7.19
C ALA A 239 -3.87 6.46 -7.81
N VAL A 240 -4.23 6.70 -9.07
CA VAL A 240 -4.00 7.98 -9.78
C VAL A 240 -4.77 9.10 -9.09
N VAL A 241 -6.06 8.85 -8.82
CA VAL A 241 -6.92 9.82 -8.11
C VAL A 241 -6.36 10.12 -6.73
N ARG A 242 -6.02 9.07 -5.96
CA ARG A 242 -5.56 9.24 -4.59
C ARG A 242 -4.18 9.85 -4.47
N ALA A 243 -3.29 9.61 -5.43
CA ALA A 243 -2.00 10.28 -5.53
C ALA A 243 -2.12 11.75 -5.99
N GLY A 244 -3.29 12.19 -6.45
CA GLY A 244 -3.47 13.55 -7.00
C GLY A 244 -2.76 13.73 -8.34
N LEU A 245 -2.71 12.67 -9.16
CA LEU A 245 -1.98 12.61 -10.42
C LEU A 245 -2.90 12.53 -11.65
N VAL A 246 -4.16 12.95 -11.51
CA VAL A 246 -5.18 12.92 -12.58
C VAL A 246 -4.70 13.70 -13.81
N ARG A 247 -4.11 14.88 -13.60
CA ARG A 247 -3.57 15.72 -14.69
C ARG A 247 -2.39 15.04 -15.40
N HIS A 248 -1.47 14.43 -14.64
CA HIS A 248 -0.34 13.67 -15.18
C HIS A 248 -0.77 12.47 -16.01
N TYR A 249 -1.77 11.73 -15.51
CA TYR A 249 -2.39 10.64 -16.24
C TYR A 249 -3.08 11.13 -17.51
N GLY A 250 -3.82 12.25 -17.42
CA GLY A 250 -4.48 12.85 -18.57
C GLY A 250 -3.50 13.26 -19.66
N ALA A 251 -2.43 13.97 -19.31
CA ALA A 251 -1.39 14.39 -20.23
C ALA A 251 -0.71 13.20 -20.93
N ARG A 252 -0.35 12.15 -20.16
CA ARG A 252 0.28 10.93 -20.71
C ARG A 252 -0.60 10.25 -21.76
N HIS A 253 -1.91 10.20 -21.53
CA HIS A 253 -2.86 9.48 -22.37
C HIS A 253 -3.57 10.38 -23.40
N GLY A 254 -3.19 11.66 -23.51
CA GLY A 254 -3.82 12.62 -24.43
C GLY A 254 -5.28 12.91 -24.10
N LEU A 255 -5.64 12.87 -22.81
CA LEU A 255 -6.96 13.15 -22.27
C LEU A 255 -7.04 14.57 -21.70
N TRP A 256 -8.26 15.02 -21.39
CA TRP A 256 -8.53 16.30 -20.75
C TRP A 256 -9.55 16.14 -19.63
N GLN A 257 -9.53 17.05 -18.66
CA GLN A 257 -10.55 17.09 -17.61
C GLN A 257 -11.85 17.68 -18.15
N LEU A 258 -12.97 17.22 -17.61
CA LEU A 258 -14.29 17.81 -17.86
C LEU A 258 -14.55 19.02 -16.96
N ASP A 259 -14.00 18.98 -15.75
CA ASP A 259 -14.06 20.03 -14.73
C ASP A 259 -12.77 19.92 -13.89
N PRO A 260 -12.16 21.04 -13.45
CA PRO A 260 -10.92 21.01 -12.68
C PRO A 260 -11.04 20.30 -11.32
N GLU A 261 -12.24 20.24 -10.74
CA GLU A 261 -12.48 19.65 -9.40
C GLU A 261 -12.84 18.17 -9.43
N ILE A 262 -13.18 17.62 -10.60
CA ILE A 262 -13.52 16.20 -10.74
C ILE A 262 -12.38 15.38 -11.34
N ALA A 263 -12.28 14.13 -10.89
CA ALA A 263 -11.25 13.21 -11.35
C ALA A 263 -11.53 12.62 -12.74
N TYR A 264 -12.75 12.78 -13.27
CA TYR A 264 -13.12 12.22 -14.57
C TYR A 264 -12.38 12.91 -15.71
N LEU A 265 -11.85 12.08 -16.61
CA LEU A 265 -11.17 12.49 -17.82
C LEU A 265 -12.01 12.17 -19.05
N SER A 266 -11.71 12.82 -20.16
CA SER A 266 -12.36 12.58 -21.44
C SER A 266 -11.36 12.61 -22.58
N GLY A 267 -11.69 11.90 -23.66
CA GLY A 267 -10.85 11.77 -24.83
C GLY A 267 -11.59 11.11 -26.00
N ASP A 268 -10.95 11.15 -27.16
CA ASP A 268 -11.48 10.51 -28.37
C ASP A 268 -11.03 9.06 -28.54
N ARG A 269 -9.96 8.68 -27.83
CA ARG A 269 -9.39 7.32 -27.80
C ARG A 269 -9.45 6.74 -26.39
N LEU A 270 -9.54 5.42 -26.31
CA LEU A 270 -9.47 4.69 -25.06
C LEU A 270 -8.02 4.30 -24.78
N PRO A 271 -7.47 4.64 -23.60
CA PRO A 271 -6.23 4.04 -23.15
C PRO A 271 -6.44 2.53 -22.90
N ALA A 272 -5.38 1.74 -23.08
CA ALA A 272 -5.46 0.31 -22.83
C ALA A 272 -5.71 0.02 -21.35
N GLY A 273 -6.64 -0.90 -21.04
CA GLY A 273 -6.85 -1.38 -19.67
C GLY A 273 -7.71 -0.51 -18.76
N CYS A 274 -8.34 0.57 -19.24
CA CYS A 274 -9.22 1.42 -18.42
C CYS A 274 -10.65 0.87 -18.29
N ALA A 275 -11.25 1.06 -17.10
CA ALA A 275 -12.69 0.99 -16.93
C ALA A 275 -13.33 2.26 -17.53
N VAL A 276 -14.29 2.11 -18.46
CA VAL A 276 -14.82 3.24 -19.23
C VAL A 276 -16.32 3.17 -19.46
N SER A 277 -16.92 4.35 -19.62
CA SER A 277 -18.30 4.49 -20.07
C SER A 277 -18.35 5.33 -21.35
N ARG A 278 -19.21 4.91 -22.29
CA ARG A 278 -19.40 5.66 -23.55
C ARG A 278 -20.17 6.94 -23.26
N CYS A 279 -19.68 8.07 -23.77
CA CYS A 279 -20.40 9.33 -23.62
C CYS A 279 -21.70 9.27 -24.44
N LEU A 280 -22.84 9.20 -23.74
CA LEU A 280 -24.16 9.26 -24.37
C LEU A 280 -24.44 10.70 -24.84
N SER A 281 -25.18 10.85 -25.94
CA SER A 281 -25.49 12.15 -26.56
C SER A 281 -26.14 13.16 -25.59
N SER A 282 -26.82 12.70 -24.54
CA SER A 282 -27.44 13.54 -23.51
C SER A 282 -26.46 14.26 -22.58
N TRP A 283 -25.24 13.73 -22.39
CA TRP A 283 -24.19 14.39 -21.57
C TRP A 283 -23.44 15.49 -22.33
N ARG A 284 -23.46 15.45 -23.67
CA ARG A 284 -22.89 16.50 -24.53
C ARG A 284 -23.67 17.81 -24.47
N SER A 285 -24.94 17.76 -24.07
CA SER A 285 -25.84 18.91 -24.00
C SER A 285 -26.03 19.48 -22.59
N THR A 286 -25.72 18.73 -21.52
CA THR A 286 -25.99 19.15 -20.12
C THR A 286 -24.85 19.91 -19.44
N SER A 287 -23.62 19.82 -19.95
CA SER A 287 -22.46 20.54 -19.38
C SER A 287 -22.42 22.04 -19.71
N ALA A 288 -23.39 22.55 -20.47
CA ALA A 288 -23.63 23.98 -20.63
C ALA A 288 -24.62 24.57 -19.58
N GLY A 289 -25.22 23.73 -18.71
CA GLY A 289 -26.34 24.15 -17.86
C GLY A 289 -26.23 23.88 -16.35
N CYS A 290 -25.42 22.93 -15.89
CA CYS A 290 -25.28 22.63 -14.46
C CYS A 290 -24.06 23.31 -13.81
N ALA A 291 -24.02 24.65 -13.93
CA ALA A 291 -23.18 25.51 -13.10
C ALA A 291 -24.06 26.62 -12.55
N ARG A 292 -25.04 26.24 -11.71
CA ARG A 292 -25.76 27.09 -10.75
C ARG A 292 -26.71 26.18 -9.97
N HIS A 293 -26.35 25.96 -8.71
CA HIS A 293 -27.09 25.60 -7.48
C HIS A 293 -26.38 24.49 -6.72
#